data_AF-A0A151SBJ6-F1
#
_entry.id   AF-A0A151SBJ6-F1
#
_cell.length_a   1.000
_cell.length_b   1.000
_cell.length_c   1.000
_cell.angle_alpha   90.00
_cell.angle_beta   90.00
_cell.angle_gamma   90.00
#
_symmetry.space_group_name_H-M   'P 1'
#
loop_
_entity.id
_entity.type
_entity.pdbx_description
1 polymer ?
#
loop_
_entity_poly.entity_id
_entity_poly.type
_entity_poly.pdbx_seq_one_letter_code
_entity_poly.pdbx_strand_id
1 'polypeptide(L)'
;VMATYTRCNKFFVQRGREVDAMINVGHVYSEIANKTIQNAQSKANTHRVISFDRSTSRFLVEETQHSREVRPAGRFAVRLDELWCDCGKFQKVHNPCSHVLASCLHAHHDYERYISPIYTL
;
A
#
# COMPACT_ATOMS: atom_id res chain seq x y z
N VAL A 1 -26.50 -8.38 -29.94
CA VAL A 1 -26.67 -7.61 -28.67
C VAL A 1 -26.87 -8.51 -27.45
N MET A 2 -27.68 -9.58 -27.51
CA MET A 2 -27.89 -10.47 -26.34
C MET A 2 -26.63 -11.18 -25.82
N ALA A 3 -25.77 -11.71 -26.68
CA ALA A 3 -24.59 -12.47 -26.23
C ALA A 3 -23.59 -11.62 -25.43
N THR A 4 -23.41 -10.35 -25.82
CA THR A 4 -22.56 -9.39 -25.10
C THR A 4 -23.19 -8.95 -23.78
N TYR A 5 -24.51 -8.73 -23.74
CA TYR A 5 -25.26 -8.43 -22.51
C TYR A 5 -25.16 -9.58 -21.49
N THR A 6 -25.41 -10.82 -21.91
CA THR A 6 -25.36 -11.99 -21.03
C THR A 6 -23.96 -12.24 -20.49
N ARG A 7 -22.91 -12.05 -21.31
CA ARG A 7 -21.52 -12.19 -20.83
C ARG A 7 -21.16 -11.12 -19.81
N CYS A 8 -21.59 -9.88 -20.04
CA CYS A 8 -21.39 -8.77 -19.12
C CYS A 8 -22.09 -9.04 -17.78
N ASN A 9 -23.36 -9.44 -17.81
CA ASN A 9 -24.12 -9.75 -16.61
C ASN A 9 -23.50 -10.91 -15.80
N LYS A 10 -23.08 -11.99 -16.47
CA LYS A 10 -22.37 -13.10 -15.81
C LYS A 10 -21.09 -12.64 -15.10
N PHE A 11 -20.31 -11.77 -15.74
CA PHE A 11 -19.10 -11.22 -15.16
C PHE A 11 -19.39 -10.40 -13.89
N PHE A 12 -20.37 -9.49 -13.94
CA PHE A 12 -20.72 -8.67 -12.77
C PHE A 12 -21.30 -9.50 -11.62
N VAL A 13 -22.16 -10.48 -11.91
CA VAL A 13 -22.69 -11.40 -10.90
C VAL A 13 -21.56 -12.20 -10.24
N GLN A 14 -20.62 -12.72 -11.03
CA GLN A 14 -19.48 -13.45 -10.49
C GLN A 14 -18.60 -12.56 -9.60
N ARG A 15 -18.33 -11.32 -10.05
CA ARG A 15 -17.50 -10.39 -9.29
C ARG A 15 -18.18 -9.90 -8.01
N GLY A 16 -19.50 -9.71 -8.03
CA GLY A 16 -20.29 -9.44 -6.82
C GLY A 16 -20.16 -10.54 -5.78
N ARG A 17 -20.31 -11.82 -6.19
CA ARG A 17 -20.14 -12.96 -5.28
C ARG A 17 -18.75 -13.05 -4.66
N GLU A 18 -17.71 -12.72 -5.42
CA GLU A 18 -16.34 -12.70 -4.92
C GLU A 18 -16.15 -11.60 -3.87
N VAL A 19 -16.69 -10.40 -4.10
CA VAL A 19 -16.69 -9.30 -3.13
C VAL A 19 -17.49 -9.66 -1.88
N ASP A 20 -18.70 -10.21 -2.03
CA ASP A 20 -19.53 -10.66 -0.92
C ASP A 20 -18.81 -11.71 -0.07
N ALA A 21 -18.13 -12.67 -0.71
CA ALA A 21 -17.32 -13.65 -0.02
C ALA A 21 -16.20 -12.98 0.79
N MET A 22 -15.49 -12.00 0.22
CA MET A 22 -14.45 -11.25 0.92
C MET A 22 -14.98 -10.48 2.13
N ILE A 23 -16.13 -9.82 1.99
CA ILE A 23 -16.79 -9.12 3.10
C ILE A 23 -17.17 -10.11 4.21
N ASN A 24 -17.70 -11.29 3.86
CA ASN A 24 -18.09 -12.31 4.83
C ASN A 24 -16.92 -12.91 5.63
N VAL A 25 -15.70 -12.95 5.07
CA VAL A 25 -14.48 -13.31 5.81
C VAL A 25 -13.83 -12.12 6.54
N GLY A 26 -14.46 -10.94 6.49
CA GLY A 26 -14.03 -9.75 7.24
C GLY A 26 -12.94 -8.93 6.54
N HIS A 27 -12.73 -9.08 5.24
CA HIS A 27 -11.82 -8.20 4.51
C HIS A 27 -12.40 -6.78 4.41
N VAL A 28 -11.55 -5.78 4.65
CA VAL A 28 -11.90 -4.36 4.50
C VAL A 28 -11.54 -3.84 3.11
N TYR A 29 -10.43 -4.34 2.55
CA TYR A 29 -9.92 -3.90 1.26
C TYR A 29 -9.95 -5.00 0.20
N SER A 30 -9.95 -4.58 -1.06
CA SER A 30 -9.79 -5.42 -2.24
C SER A 30 -8.57 -6.32 -2.15
N GLU A 31 -8.62 -7.46 -2.84
CA GLU A 31 -7.54 -8.45 -2.84
C GLU A 31 -6.20 -7.85 -3.29
N ILE A 32 -6.24 -6.96 -4.29
CA ILE A 32 -5.06 -6.27 -4.83
C ILE A 32 -4.43 -5.37 -3.76
N ALA A 33 -5.24 -4.60 -3.04
CA ALA A 33 -4.75 -3.74 -1.98
C ALA A 33 -4.17 -4.57 -0.82
N ASN A 34 -4.86 -5.61 -0.36
CA ASN A 34 -4.35 -6.49 0.70
C ASN A 34 -2.99 -7.10 0.34
N LYS A 35 -2.84 -7.64 -0.87
CA LYS A 35 -1.55 -8.18 -1.34
C LYS A 35 -0.46 -7.11 -1.39
N THR A 36 -0.80 -5.91 -1.84
CA THR A 36 0.15 -4.79 -1.92
C THR A 36 0.60 -4.36 -0.53
N ILE A 37 -0.33 -4.23 0.41
CA ILE A 37 -0.07 -3.87 1.81
C ILE A 37 0.80 -4.92 2.48
N GLN A 38 0.46 -6.21 2.36
CA GLN A 38 1.25 -7.31 2.94
C GLN A 38 2.69 -7.33 2.41
N ASN A 39 2.88 -7.15 1.11
CA ASN A 39 4.21 -7.07 0.50
C ASN A 39 4.98 -5.83 0.99
N ALA A 40 4.30 -4.69 1.11
CA ALA A 40 4.91 -3.46 1.62
C ALA A 40 5.28 -3.59 3.10
N GLN A 41 4.44 -4.22 3.93
CA GLN A 41 4.68 -4.47 5.35
C GLN A 41 5.91 -5.37 5.54
N SER A 42 6.00 -6.46 4.79
CA SER A 42 7.14 -7.37 4.81
C SER A 42 8.45 -6.65 4.53
N LYS A 43 8.47 -5.75 3.54
CA LYS A 43 9.65 -4.92 3.20
C LYS A 43 9.90 -3.80 4.21
N ALA A 44 8.86 -3.18 4.76
CA ALA A 44 9.00 -2.08 5.71
C ALA A 44 9.80 -2.49 6.96
N ASN A 45 9.66 -3.74 7.40
CA ASN A 45 10.38 -4.29 8.56
C ASN A 45 11.90 -4.37 8.37
N THR A 46 12.41 -4.26 7.15
CA THR A 46 13.85 -4.22 6.90
C THR A 46 14.37 -2.79 6.82
N HIS A 47 13.50 -1.81 6.60
CA HIS A 47 13.92 -0.42 6.48
C HIS A 47 14.26 0.20 7.84
N ARG A 48 15.14 1.21 7.83
CA ARG A 48 15.50 2.00 9.00
C ARG A 48 15.18 3.47 8.76
N VAL A 49 14.44 4.09 9.68
CA VAL A 49 14.27 5.55 9.68
C VAL A 49 15.53 6.18 10.25
N ILE A 50 16.20 7.02 9.46
CA ILE A 50 17.47 7.67 9.83
C ILE A 50 17.29 9.14 10.26
N SER A 51 16.22 9.79 9.83
CA SER A 51 15.79 11.07 10.38
C SER A 51 14.28 11.19 10.37
N PHE A 52 13.76 11.92 11.35
CA PHE A 52 12.33 12.19 11.51
C PHE A 52 12.14 13.57 12.10
N ASP A 53 11.39 14.41 11.39
CA ASP A 53 10.85 15.67 11.90
C ASP A 53 9.35 15.51 12.16
N ARG A 54 9.01 15.49 13.46
CA ARG A 54 7.63 15.34 13.93
C ARG A 54 6.75 16.53 13.57
N SER A 55 7.29 17.74 13.55
CA SER A 55 6.51 18.95 13.29
C SER A 55 5.99 18.99 11.85
N THR A 56 6.74 18.39 10.94
CA THR A 56 6.42 18.40 9.51
C THR A 56 6.10 17.02 8.93
N SER A 57 6.07 15.97 9.74
CA SER A 57 5.83 14.59 9.27
C SER A 57 6.75 14.16 8.13
N ARG A 58 8.02 14.60 8.19
CA ARG A 58 9.05 14.29 7.19
C ARG A 58 10.02 13.25 7.73
N PHE A 59 10.33 12.27 6.90
CA PHE A 59 11.19 11.15 7.25
C PHE A 59 12.22 10.93 6.17
N LEU A 60 13.38 10.44 6.58
CA LEU A 60 14.34 9.84 5.68
C LEU A 60 14.47 8.36 6.04
N VAL A 61 14.17 7.49 5.09
CA VAL A 61 14.14 6.04 5.27
C VAL A 61 15.26 5.42 4.45
N GLU A 62 16.11 4.66 5.12
CA GLU A 62 17.18 3.87 4.51
C GLU A 62 16.70 2.43 4.33
N GLU A 63 16.78 1.93 3.10
CA GLU A 63 16.58 0.52 2.83
C GLU A 63 17.79 -0.25 3.34
N THR A 64 17.61 -1.33 4.10
CA THR A 64 18.73 -2.26 4.32
C THR A 64 18.88 -3.16 3.11
N GLN A 65 20.12 -3.47 2.73
CA GLN A 65 20.38 -4.41 1.64
C GLN A 65 19.71 -5.75 1.92
N HIS A 66 18.72 -6.11 1.11
CA HIS A 66 18.31 -7.50 0.99
C HIS A 66 19.43 -8.24 0.25
N SER A 67 19.92 -9.35 0.80
CA SER A 67 21.00 -10.16 0.19
C SER A 67 20.69 -10.67 -1.23
N ARG A 68 19.45 -10.53 -1.70
CA ARG A 68 18.97 -10.93 -3.03
C ARG A 68 18.87 -9.78 -4.03
N GLU A 69 18.98 -8.52 -3.61
CA GLU A 69 18.89 -7.37 -4.51
C GLU A 69 20.29 -6.82 -4.82
N VAL A 70 20.65 -6.77 -6.11
CA VAL A 70 21.97 -6.31 -6.60
C VAL A 70 22.15 -4.80 -6.45
N ARG A 71 21.06 -4.06 -6.19
CA ARG A 71 21.09 -2.60 -6.07
C ARG A 71 21.59 -2.17 -4.68
N PRO A 72 22.37 -1.07 -4.61
CA PRO A 72 22.73 -0.46 -3.33
C PRO A 72 21.48 -0.07 -2.55
N ALA A 73 21.56 -0.18 -1.23
CA ALA A 73 20.60 0.39 -0.30
C ALA A 73 20.37 1.88 -0.63
N GLY A 74 19.12 2.24 -0.94
CA GLY A 74 18.72 3.61 -1.21
C GLY A 74 18.24 4.34 0.04
N ARG A 75 18.32 5.66 0.02
CA ARG A 75 17.66 6.55 0.99
C ARG A 75 16.51 7.27 0.30
N PHE A 76 15.36 7.28 0.95
CA PHE A 76 14.12 7.81 0.39
C PHE A 76 13.47 8.76 1.38
N ALA A 77 13.14 9.98 0.92
CA ALA A 77 12.34 10.90 1.69
C ALA A 77 10.85 10.51 1.62
N VAL A 78 10.18 10.61 2.77
CA VAL A 78 8.74 10.42 2.92
C VAL A 78 8.15 11.67 3.56
N ARG A 79 7.03 12.14 2.99
CA ARG A 79 6.24 13.27 3.50
C ARG A 79 4.82 12.77 3.65
N LEU A 80 4.42 12.41 4.88
CA LEU A 80 3.14 11.74 5.13
C LEU A 80 1.94 12.68 4.92
N ASP A 81 2.09 13.94 5.32
CA ASP A 81 1.11 15.01 5.14
C ASP A 81 0.82 15.32 3.67
N GLU A 82 1.83 15.20 2.81
CA GLU A 82 1.75 15.43 1.37
C GLU A 82 1.45 14.15 0.56
N LEU A 83 1.20 13.02 1.23
CA LEU A 83 0.98 11.70 0.59
C LEU A 83 2.09 11.34 -0.41
N TRP A 84 3.35 11.59 -0.05
CA TRP A 84 4.45 11.55 -1.00
C TRP A 84 5.65 10.73 -0.51
N CYS A 85 6.29 10.02 -1.45
CA CYS A 85 7.53 9.29 -1.24
C CYS A 85 8.44 9.41 -2.46
N ASP A 86 9.74 9.58 -2.27
CA ASP A 86 10.74 9.60 -3.35
C ASP A 86 10.66 8.38 -4.28
N CYS A 87 10.22 7.22 -3.79
CA CYS A 87 10.09 6.01 -4.61
C CYS A 87 9.01 6.13 -5.71
N GLY A 88 8.12 7.14 -5.63
CA GLY A 88 7.05 7.39 -6.59
C GLY A 88 5.86 6.41 -6.55
N LYS A 89 5.98 5.29 -5.83
CA LYS A 89 4.93 4.25 -5.78
C LYS A 89 3.70 4.72 -5.02
N PHE A 90 3.90 5.43 -3.92
CA PHE A 90 2.80 5.89 -3.06
C PHE A 90 1.82 6.78 -3.83
N GLN A 91 2.37 7.70 -4.62
CA GLN A 91 1.62 8.65 -5.45
C GLN A 91 0.93 7.98 -6.64
N LYS A 92 1.57 6.96 -7.23
CA LYS A 92 1.04 6.26 -8.42
C LYS A 92 -0.03 5.23 -8.10
N VAL A 93 0.12 4.53 -6.97
CA VAL A 93 -0.75 3.41 -6.58
C VAL A 93 -1.78 3.85 -5.55
N HIS A 94 -1.64 5.03 -4.96
CA HIS A 94 -2.55 5.53 -3.91
C HIS A 94 -2.70 4.54 -2.74
N ASN A 95 -1.62 3.84 -2.41
CA ASN A 95 -1.52 2.88 -1.33
C ASN A 95 -0.11 2.99 -0.73
N PRO A 96 0.06 2.92 0.61
CA PRO A 96 1.35 3.09 1.26
C PRO A 96 2.40 2.11 0.73
N CYS A 97 3.55 2.65 0.31
CA CYS A 97 4.72 1.82 0.00
C CYS A 97 5.46 1.41 1.29
N SER A 98 6.46 0.54 1.17
CA SER A 98 7.24 0.07 2.32
C SER A 98 7.96 1.21 3.08
N HIS A 99 8.37 2.29 2.42
CA HIS A 99 8.94 3.48 3.10
C HIS A 99 7.90 4.22 3.93
N VAL A 100 6.68 4.36 3.41
CA VAL A 100 5.55 4.99 4.12
C VAL A 100 5.19 4.14 5.34
N LEU A 101 5.09 2.82 5.18
CA LEU A 101 4.80 1.93 6.30
C LEU A 101 5.89 1.94 7.37
N ALA A 102 7.16 1.95 6.98
CA ALA A 102 8.26 2.09 7.93
C ALA A 102 8.20 3.42 8.70
N SER A 103 7.84 4.51 8.02
CA SER A 103 7.63 5.83 8.64
C SER A 103 6.43 5.81 9.61
N CYS A 104 5.32 5.18 9.21
CA CYS A 104 4.13 5.03 10.05
C CYS A 104 4.44 4.22 11.31
N LEU A 105 5.14 3.09 11.16
CA LEU A 105 5.58 2.25 12.28
C LEU A 105 6.46 3.04 13.25
N HIS A 106 7.41 3.83 12.73
CA HIS A 106 8.30 4.65 13.54
C HIS A 106 7.56 5.76 14.31
N ALA A 107 6.58 6.41 13.68
CA ALA A 107 5.80 7.49 14.28
C ALA A 107 4.57 7.01 15.07
N HIS A 108 4.34 5.69 15.16
CA HIS A 108 3.10 5.09 15.68
C HIS A 108 1.83 5.67 15.02
N HIS A 109 1.92 5.97 13.73
CA HIS A 109 0.78 6.39 12.93
C HIS A 109 0.06 5.17 12.37
N ASP A 110 -1.27 5.24 12.39
CA ASP A 110 -2.11 4.30 11.67
C ASP A 110 -1.90 4.47 10.15
N TYR A 111 -1.40 3.42 9.51
CA TYR A 111 -1.12 3.46 8.08
C TYR A 111 -2.39 3.37 7.22
N GLU A 112 -3.51 2.89 7.78
CA GLU A 112 -4.75 2.67 7.03
C GLU A 112 -5.31 3.98 6.47
N ARG A 113 -5.01 5.09 7.14
CA ARG A 113 -5.35 6.46 6.73
C ARG A 113 -4.70 6.87 5.39
N TYR A 114 -3.66 6.17 4.96
CA TYR A 114 -2.96 6.42 3.70
C TYR A 114 -3.38 5.47 2.57
N ILE A 115 -4.34 4.57 2.83
CA ILE A 115 -4.93 3.70 1.80
C ILE A 115 -6.07 4.46 1.12
N SER A 116 -6.04 4.53 -0.21
CA SER A 116 -7.11 5.19 -0.95
C SER A 116 -8.46 4.45 -0.79
N PRO A 117 -9.57 5.18 -0.60
CA PRO A 117 -10.90 4.60 -0.50
C PRO A 117 -11.33 3.77 -1.71
N ILE A 118 -10.71 3.97 -2.90
CA ILE A 118 -10.98 3.20 -4.12
C ILE A 118 -10.72 1.70 -3.96
N TYR A 119 -9.96 1.33 -2.93
CA TYR A 119 -9.63 -0.06 -2.62
C TYR A 119 -10.53 -0.68 -1.57
N THR A 120 -11.47 0.06 -0.98
CA THR A 120 -12.40 -0.45 0.02
C THR A 120 -13.45 -1.34 -0.67
N LEU A 121 -13.87 -2.41 0.01
CA LEU A 121 -14.93 -3.32 -0.46
C LEU A 121 -16.32 -2.76 -0.21
#